data_AF-A0A8H4XSW3-F1
#
_entry.id   AF-A0A8H4XSW3-F1
#
_cell.length_a   1.000
_cell.length_b   1.000
_cell.length_c   1.000
_cell.angle_alpha   90.00
_cell.angle_beta   90.00
_cell.angle_gamma   90.00
#
_symmetry.space_group_name_H-M   'P 1'
#
loop_
_entity.id
_entity.type
_entity.pdbx_description
1 polymer ?
#
loop_
_entity_poly.entity_id
_entity_poly.type
_entity_poly.pdbx_seq_one_letter_code
_entity_poly.pdbx_strand_id
1 'polypeptide(L)'
;MVEWDCVVADECHQIKERKSETTIAMNEINALCRIGLTGTAIQNKYEELWTLLNWTNPGKLGPVTAWKRAVADPLKIGQSHDATLYQLSKA
;
A
#
# COMPACT_ATOMS: atom_id res chain seq x y z
N MET A 1 -6.85 -7.58 26.16
CA MET A 1 -7.06 -7.28 24.72
C MET A 1 -8.04 -8.30 24.17
N VAL A 2 -8.85 -7.93 23.19
CA VAL A 2 -9.77 -8.86 22.52
C VAL A 2 -9.01 -9.57 21.41
N GLU A 3 -9.16 -10.88 21.32
CA GLU A 3 -8.60 -11.70 20.23
C GLU A 3 -9.62 -11.75 19.10
N TRP A 4 -9.24 -11.27 17.92
CA TRP A 4 -10.11 -11.28 16.75
C TRP A 4 -9.64 -12.34 15.75
N ASP A 5 -10.57 -13.13 15.23
CA ASP A 5 -10.26 -14.01 14.10
C ASP A 5 -10.11 -13.20 12.81
N CYS A 6 -10.92 -12.15 12.64
CA CYS A 6 -10.93 -11.33 11.44
C CYS A 6 -11.28 -9.87 11.75
N VAL A 7 -10.68 -8.95 10.99
CA VAL A 7 -11.10 -7.56 10.86
C VAL A 7 -11.38 -7.24 9.40
N VAL A 8 -12.51 -6.59 9.16
CA VAL A 8 -12.91 -6.09 7.84
C VAL A 8 -12.98 -4.57 7.91
N ALA A 9 -12.12 -3.89 7.15
CA ALA A 9 -12.09 -2.44 7.07
C ALA A 9 -12.77 -1.98 5.79
N ASP A 10 -13.92 -1.32 5.94
CA ASP A 10 -14.54 -0.60 4.83
C ASP A 10 -13.81 0.73 4.55
N GLU A 11 -13.89 1.19 3.31
CA GLU A 11 -13.11 2.32 2.79
C GLU A 11 -11.64 2.27 3.22
N CYS A 12 -11.02 1.10 3.07
CA CYS A 12 -9.68 0.78 3.56
C CYS A 12 -8.60 1.76 3.05
N HIS A 13 -8.87 2.50 1.97
CA HIS A 13 -8.00 3.57 1.50
C HIS A 13 -7.78 4.70 2.54
N GLN A 14 -8.59 4.80 3.60
CA GLN A 14 -8.31 5.67 4.76
C GLN A 14 -6.97 5.31 5.45
N ILE A 15 -6.50 4.06 5.33
CA ILE A 15 -5.26 3.52 5.92
C ILE A 15 -4.04 3.75 4.99
N LYS A 16 -4.17 4.58 3.96
CA LYS A 16 -3.13 4.77 2.93
C LYS A 16 -1.84 5.43 3.41
N GLU A 17 -1.87 6.18 4.52
CA GLU A 17 -0.71 6.90 5.06
C GLU A 17 -0.17 6.18 6.29
N ARG A 18 1.06 5.66 6.19
CA ARG A 18 1.67 4.82 7.23
C ARG A 18 1.90 5.57 8.55
N LYS A 19 2.15 6.88 8.48
CA LYS A 19 2.42 7.71 9.65
C LYS A 19 1.16 8.26 10.33
N SER A 20 -0.02 8.01 9.77
CA SER A 20 -1.27 8.46 10.40
C SER A 20 -1.58 7.65 11.66
N GLU A 21 -2.19 8.31 12.66
CA GLU A 21 -2.62 7.65 13.89
C GLU A 21 -3.60 6.50 13.59
N THR A 22 -4.48 6.68 12.60
CA THR A 22 -5.40 5.64 12.13
C THR A 22 -4.66 4.40 11.66
N THR A 23 -3.63 4.53 10.82
CA THR A 23 -2.86 3.38 10.34
C THR A 23 -2.07 2.71 11.47
N ILE A 24 -1.55 3.49 12.42
CA ILE A 24 -0.86 2.94 13.59
C ILE A 24 -1.84 2.10 14.42
N ALA A 25 -2.99 2.66 14.79
CA ALA A 25 -4.03 1.96 15.54
C ALA A 25 -4.54 0.70 14.81
N MET A 26 -4.78 0.79 13.50
CA MET A 26 -5.22 -0.34 12.68
C MET A 26 -4.16 -1.46 12.58
N ASN A 27 -2.87 -1.13 12.73
CA ASN A 27 -1.81 -2.14 12.78
C ASN A 27 -1.74 -2.86 14.13
N GLU A 28 -2.18 -2.22 15.22
CA GLU A 28 -2.19 -2.78 16.57
C GLU A 28 -3.36 -3.77 16.80
N ILE A 29 -4.35 -3.81 15.90
CA ILE A 29 -5.46 -4.77 15.98
C ILE A 29 -4.92 -6.20 15.86
N ASN A 30 -5.07 -6.96 16.95
CA ASN A 30 -4.73 -8.39 17.02
C ASN A 30 -5.79 -9.22 16.28
N ALA A 31 -5.61 -9.38 14.97
CA ALA A 31 -6.49 -10.17 14.11
C ALA A 31 -5.70 -11.19 13.28
N LEU A 32 -6.20 -12.42 13.17
CA LEU A 32 -5.60 -13.47 12.34
C LEU A 32 -5.77 -13.19 10.84
N CYS A 33 -6.88 -12.57 10.45
CA CYS A 33 -7.21 -12.21 9.08
C CYS A 33 -7.58 -10.73 8.96
N ARG A 34 -7.08 -10.04 7.93
CA ARG A 34 -7.34 -8.62 7.67
C ARG A 34 -7.84 -8.43 6.24
N ILE A 35 -9.08 -7.97 6.09
CA ILE A 35 -9.71 -7.73 4.78
C ILE A 35 -9.97 -6.24 4.63
N GLY A 36 -9.50 -5.65 3.52
CA GLY A 36 -9.76 -4.26 3.16
C GLY A 36 -10.72 -4.19 1.98
N LEU A 37 -11.79 -3.39 2.11
CA LEU A 37 -12.71 -3.07 1.03
C LEU A 37 -12.47 -1.62 0.60
N THR A 38 -12.31 -1.38 -0.70
CA THR A 38 -12.20 -0.02 -1.23
C THR A 38 -12.49 -0.01 -2.73
N GLY A 39 -13.23 0.99 -3.19
CA GLY A 39 -13.37 1.28 -4.62
C GLY A 39 -12.15 2.00 -5.21
N THR A 40 -11.25 2.54 -4.37
CA THR A 40 -10.11 3.36 -4.79
C THR A 40 -8.84 2.96 -4.05
N ALA A 41 -8.18 1.90 -4.51
CA ALA A 41 -6.97 1.37 -3.86
C ALA A 41 -5.75 2.31 -3.96
N ILE A 42 -5.70 3.15 -5.00
CA ILE A 42 -4.68 4.18 -5.23
C ILE A 42 -5.40 5.48 -5.52
N GLN A 43 -5.02 6.55 -4.82
CA GLN A 43 -5.57 7.88 -4.99
C GLN A 43 -4.51 8.88 -5.45
N ASN A 44 -3.32 8.86 -4.86
CA ASN A 44 -2.28 9.85 -5.15
C ASN A 44 -0.93 9.23 -5.50
N LYS A 45 -0.55 8.15 -4.82
CA LYS A 45 0.82 7.59 -4.88
C LYS A 45 0.79 6.07 -4.89
N TYR A 46 1.67 5.44 -5.66
CA TYR A 46 1.77 3.98 -5.74
C TYR A 46 2.15 3.31 -4.41
N GLU A 47 2.74 4.05 -3.48
CA GLU A 47 3.03 3.57 -2.13
C GLU A 47 1.77 3.43 -1.24
N GLU A 48 0.65 4.05 -1.62
CA GLU A 48 -0.64 3.84 -0.94
C GLU A 48 -1.06 2.38 -1.08
N LEU A 49 -0.96 1.80 -2.28
CA LEU A 49 -1.25 0.38 -2.51
C LEU A 49 -0.34 -0.52 -1.67
N TRP A 50 0.96 -0.22 -1.59
CA TRP A 50 1.87 -0.97 -0.73
C TRP A 50 1.40 -0.94 0.72
N THR A 51 0.93 0.22 1.21
CA THR A 51 0.47 0.37 2.59
C THR A 51 -0.76 -0.48 2.87
N LEU A 52 -1.74 -0.49 1.95
CA LEU A 52 -2.94 -1.33 2.06
C LEU A 52 -2.60 -2.83 1.99
N LEU A 53 -1.74 -3.22 1.05
CA LEU A 53 -1.30 -4.62 0.92
C LEU A 53 -0.50 -5.08 2.14
N ASN A 54 0.35 -4.22 2.70
CA ASN A 54 1.10 -4.56 3.90
C ASN A 54 0.20 -4.62 5.14
N TRP A 55 -0.86 -3.82 5.21
CA TRP A 55 -1.82 -3.92 6.31
C TRP A 55 -2.61 -5.24 6.24
N THR A 56 -3.08 -5.64 5.05
CA THR A 56 -3.80 -6.91 4.86
C THR A 56 -2.90 -8.14 4.99
N ASN A 57 -1.62 -8.03 4.60
CA ASN A 57 -0.64 -9.11 4.63
C ASN A 57 0.68 -8.67 5.31
N PRO A 58 0.69 -8.45 6.64
CA PRO A 58 1.85 -7.94 7.35
C PRO A 58 3.11 -8.77 7.12
N GLY A 59 4.20 -8.10 6.72
CA GLY A 59 5.53 -8.72 6.56
C GLY A 59 5.77 -9.49 5.25
N LYS A 60 4.80 -9.60 4.35
CA LYS A 60 4.94 -10.35 3.09
C LYS A 60 5.56 -9.55 1.93
N LEU A 61 5.43 -8.22 1.92
CA LEU A 61 5.85 -7.38 0.79
C LEU A 61 7.27 -6.83 0.89
N GLY A 62 8.00 -7.11 1.97
CA GLY A 62 9.30 -6.50 2.25
C GLY A 62 9.20 -4.99 2.51
N PRO A 63 10.33 -4.27 2.58
CA PRO A 63 10.32 -2.84 2.89
C PRO A 63 9.75 -2.00 1.74
N VAL A 64 9.08 -0.89 2.06
CA VAL A 64 8.54 0.06 1.07
C VAL A 64 9.60 0.61 0.11
N THR A 65 10.86 0.66 0.54
CA THR A 65 11.98 1.07 -0.33
C THR A 65 12.20 0.10 -1.48
N ALA A 66 12.00 -1.20 -1.27
CA ALA A 66 12.05 -2.21 -2.33
C ALA A 66 10.85 -2.05 -3.28
N TRP A 67 9.65 -1.83 -2.74
CA TRP A 67 8.46 -1.53 -3.55
C TRP A 67 8.62 -0.29 -4.40
N LYS A 68 9.19 0.79 -3.86
CA LYS A 68 9.45 2.02 -4.63
C LYS A 68 10.31 1.73 -5.86
N ARG A 69 11.44 1.06 -5.66
CA ARG A 69 12.38 0.74 -6.74
C ARG A 69 11.80 -0.22 -7.79
N ALA A 70 11.04 -1.22 -7.34
CA ALA A 70 10.54 -2.28 -8.22
C ALA A 70 9.21 -1.95 -8.90
N VAL A 71 8.39 -1.07 -8.32
CA VAL A 71 7.02 -0.80 -8.77
C VAL A 71 6.74 0.68 -8.94
N ALA A 72 6.89 1.49 -7.88
CA ALA A 72 6.46 2.88 -7.91
C ALA A 72 7.27 3.76 -8.90
N ASP A 73 8.60 3.63 -8.88
CA ASP A 73 9.51 4.44 -9.69
C ASP A 73 9.38 4.11 -11.19
N PRO A 74 9.40 2.83 -11.63
CA PRO A 74 9.17 2.47 -13.03
C PRO A 74 7.83 2.97 -13.55
N LEU A 75 6.74 2.79 -12.80
CA LEU A 75 5.41 3.27 -13.19
C LEU A 75 5.35 4.79 -13.32
N LYS A 76 5.97 5.51 -12.37
CA LYS A 76 6.01 6.97 -12.39
C LYS A 76 6.83 7.49 -13.58
N ILE A 77 7.94 6.83 -13.91
CA ILE A 77 8.75 7.16 -15.08
C ILE A 77 7.97 6.89 -16.36
N GLY A 78 7.35 5.70 -16.49
CA GLY A 78 6.58 5.31 -17.66
C GLY A 78 5.37 6.20 -17.95
N GLN A 79 4.81 6.85 -16.92
CA GLN A 79 3.70 7.80 -17.06
C GLN A 79 4.13 9.26 -17.22
N SER A 80 5.42 9.56 -17.11
CA SER A 80 5.91 10.93 -17.25
C SER A 80 5.81 11.39 -18.71
N HIS A 81 5.31 12.61 -18.93
CA HIS A 81 5.19 13.19 -20.26
C HIS A 81 6.55 13.41 -20.93
N ASP A 82 7.60 13.59 -20.13
CA ASP A 82 8.97 13.85 -20.59
C ASP A 82 9.84 12.58 -20.56
N ALA A 83 9.22 11.39 -20.48
CA ALA A 83 9.95 10.13 -20.45
C ALA A 83 10.72 9.91 -21.75
N THR A 84 12.03 9.75 -21.65
CA THR A 84 12.87 9.39 -22.80
C THR A 84 12.59 7.95 -23.25
N LEU A 85 12.83 7.64 -24.54
CA LEU A 85 12.69 6.28 -25.07
C LEU A 85 13.54 5.24 -24.30
N TYR A 86 14.71 5.66 -23.78
CA TYR A 86 15.56 4.81 -22.94
C TYR A 86 14.94 4.53 -21.57
N GLN A 87 14.26 5.52 -20.98
CA GLN A 87 13.55 5.34 -19.71
C GLN A 87 12.33 4.45 -19.88
N LEU A 88 11.60 4.58 -21.00
CA LEU A 88 10.48 3.71 -21.35
C LEU A 88 10.91 2.26 -21.62
N SER A 89 12.10 2.03 -22.18
CA SER A 89 12.60 0.66 -22.41
C SER A 89 13.07 -0.05 -21.13
N LYS A 90 13.23 0.70 -20.03
CA LYS A 90 13.63 0.22 -18.71
C LYS A 90 12.49 0.16 -17.70
N ALA A 91 11.35 0.76 -18.01
CA ALA A 91 10.12 0.68 -17.22
C ALA A 91 9.42 -0.67 -17.48
#